data_AF-A0A520J1V0-F1
#
_entry.id   AF-A0A520J1V0-F1
#
_cell.length_a   1.000
_cell.length_b   1.000
_cell.length_c   1.000
_cell.angle_alpha   90.00
_cell.angle_beta   90.00
_cell.angle_gamma   90.00
#
_symmetry.space_group_name_H-M   'P 1'
#
loop_
_entity.id
_entity.type
_entity.pdbx_description
1 polymer ?
#
loop_
_entity_poly.entity_id
_entity_poly.type
_entity_poly.pdbx_seq_one_letter_code
_entity_poly.pdbx_strand_id
1 'polypeptide(L)'
;MASVHAIPSLDEQFEFTAESKRRLLIGGAVGVALVVLGAVLLSAGVGEHAHEAVQGHGLSEGHEGAHEHYKWTTRLWANIWVNSIYFTGIAVAGMFFMSYNYLAQAGWSSVIKRVPEAMPAFLPVTGIIMLGVFLFAGHDIFHWTHEGLYDKASPEYDPIIAGKSGFLNTPFFLGRMVLYFVSWYMLWRVLRNLSLQEDLYGGTEYYYKSMKYGIIFLVVFAVTSSTAAWDLIMSIDTHWFSTMFGWYTLASWHVAGLATMTLTVVMLKEQGYLKAVNNSHLHDLGKFVFAFSIFWTYVWFAQFMLIYYANLPEETIYYRERFSGHGGIYLAPFWVNVVLNFVFPFLVLMTRDAKRTTILLKVACWGVLIGHYFDFYMNIMPGTVGDHAGFGPIEFGMILIFACAFIWSVSTQLTKANLIPKNHPLLEEALHHDI
;
A
#
# COMPACT_ATOMS: atom_id res chain seq x y z
N MET A 1 21.76 -32.19 -30.95
CA MET A 1 21.59 -31.61 -29.61
C MET A 1 20.11 -31.28 -29.39
N ALA A 2 19.26 -32.30 -29.24
CA ALA A 2 17.81 -32.16 -29.18
C ALA A 2 17.28 -32.32 -27.75
N SER A 3 17.68 -31.42 -26.84
CA SER A 3 17.26 -31.48 -25.43
C SER A 3 17.13 -30.13 -24.72
N VAL A 4 16.85 -29.02 -25.43
CA VAL A 4 16.87 -27.66 -24.83
C VAL A 4 15.47 -27.08 -24.51
N HIS A 5 14.36 -27.68 -24.95
CA HIS A 5 13.02 -27.16 -24.63
C HIS A 5 12.07 -28.27 -24.18
N ALA A 6 12.37 -28.91 -23.05
CA ALA A 6 11.31 -29.63 -22.35
C ALA A 6 10.37 -28.57 -21.74
N ILE A 7 9.20 -28.37 -22.34
CA ILE A 7 8.16 -27.50 -21.78
C ILE A 7 7.86 -28.02 -20.37
N PRO A 8 8.04 -27.21 -19.30
CA PRO A 8 7.75 -27.64 -17.94
C PRO A 8 6.29 -28.08 -17.85
N SER A 9 6.00 -29.03 -16.95
CA SER A 9 4.62 -29.44 -16.71
C SER A 9 3.76 -28.22 -16.42
N LEU A 10 2.68 -28.05 -17.17
CA LEU A 10 1.74 -26.96 -16.97
C LEU A 10 0.84 -27.20 -15.75
N ASP A 11 0.94 -28.36 -15.09
CA ASP A 11 0.22 -28.73 -13.88
C ASP A 11 1.06 -28.41 -12.63
N GLU A 12 1.06 -27.14 -12.24
CA GLU A 12 1.75 -26.65 -11.04
C GLU A 12 0.73 -26.11 -10.04
N GLN A 13 0.32 -26.95 -9.09
CA GLN A 13 -0.56 -26.53 -8.01
C GLN A 13 0.27 -26.07 -6.81
N PHE A 14 -0.09 -24.91 -6.25
CA PHE A 14 0.51 -24.44 -5.01
C PHE A 14 -0.07 -25.22 -3.83
N GLU A 15 0.80 -25.85 -3.04
CA GLU A 15 0.39 -26.48 -1.79
C GLU A 15 0.68 -25.56 -0.60
N PHE A 16 -0.37 -25.15 0.10
CA PHE A 16 -0.22 -24.39 1.33
C PHE A 16 0.04 -25.32 2.52
N THR A 17 1.32 -25.66 2.69
CA THR A 17 1.80 -26.64 3.68
C THR A 17 1.40 -26.27 5.12
N ALA A 18 1.21 -27.29 5.96
CA ALA A 18 0.91 -27.11 7.39
C ALA A 18 2.01 -26.33 8.13
N GLU A 19 3.27 -26.51 7.72
CA GLU A 19 4.40 -25.77 8.27
C GLU A 19 4.32 -24.28 7.96
N SER A 20 4.05 -23.90 6.71
CA SER A 20 3.88 -22.49 6.32
C SER A 20 2.71 -21.85 7.07
N LYS A 21 1.58 -22.55 7.20
CA LYS A 21 0.44 -22.10 8.01
C LYS A 21 0.84 -21.89 9.47
N ARG A 22 1.54 -22.84 10.08
CA ARG A 22 2.02 -22.73 11.46
C ARG A 22 2.97 -21.55 11.66
N ARG A 23 3.92 -21.33 10.74
CA ARG A 23 4.84 -20.18 10.80
C ARG A 23 4.09 -18.84 10.74
N LEU A 24 3.08 -18.72 9.88
CA LEU A 24 2.24 -17.52 9.79
C LEU A 24 1.39 -17.31 11.04
N LEU A 25 0.84 -18.38 11.63
CA LEU A 25 0.10 -18.30 12.89
C LEU A 25 1.00 -17.86 14.06
N ILE A 26 2.22 -18.38 14.12
CA ILE A 26 3.22 -17.96 15.12
C ILE A 26 3.59 -16.49 14.90
N GLY A 27 3.85 -16.08 13.65
CA GLY A 27 4.14 -14.68 13.31
C GLY A 27 2.99 -13.75 13.71
N GLY A 28 1.75 -14.11 13.39
CA GLY A 28 0.56 -13.36 13.82
C GLY A 28 0.43 -13.29 15.34
N ALA A 29 0.66 -14.40 16.06
CA ALA A 29 0.61 -14.42 17.52
C ALA A 29 1.71 -13.55 18.15
N VAL A 30 2.92 -13.56 17.60
CA VAL A 30 4.00 -12.64 18.02
C VAL A 30 3.60 -11.19 17.75
N GLY A 31 2.97 -10.91 16.60
CA GLY A 31 2.46 -9.58 16.28
C GLY A 31 1.41 -9.09 17.29
N VAL A 32 0.45 -9.94 17.65
CA VAL A 32 -0.55 -9.64 18.69
C VAL A 32 0.11 -9.42 20.05
N ALA A 33 1.08 -10.26 20.43
CA ALA A 33 1.82 -10.08 21.68
C ALA A 33 2.57 -8.75 21.74
N LEU A 34 3.19 -8.32 20.62
CA LEU A 34 3.87 -7.03 20.51
C LEU A 34 2.89 -5.85 20.61
N VAL A 35 1.72 -5.95 19.97
CA VAL A 35 0.67 -4.93 20.09
C VAL A 35 0.16 -4.82 21.52
N VAL A 36 -0.14 -5.95 22.18
CA VAL A 36 -0.60 -5.96 23.57
C VAL A 36 0.47 -5.39 24.49
N LEU A 37 1.73 -5.80 24.32
CA LEU A 37 2.86 -5.25 25.08
C LEU A 37 2.96 -3.73 24.89
N GLY A 38 2.90 -3.26 23.64
CA GLY A 38 2.96 -1.84 23.34
C GLY A 38 1.79 -1.05 23.91
N ALA A 39 0.57 -1.59 23.84
CA ALA A 39 -0.62 -0.98 24.42
C ALA A 39 -0.51 -0.87 25.95
N VAL A 40 0.00 -1.91 26.62
CA VAL A 40 0.25 -1.88 28.07
C VAL A 40 1.32 -0.83 28.41
N LEU A 41 2.43 -0.79 27.67
CA LEU A 41 3.50 0.20 27.88
C LEU A 41 2.98 1.64 27.71
N LEU A 42 2.22 1.91 26.65
CA LEU A 42 1.62 3.23 26.44
C LEU A 42 0.60 3.59 27.53
N SER A 43 -0.25 2.64 27.93
CA SER A 43 -1.23 2.87 29.01
C SER A 43 -0.58 3.12 30.37
N ALA A 44 0.66 2.66 30.56
CA ALA A 44 1.47 2.85 31.76
C ALA A 44 2.37 4.10 31.70
N GLY A 45 2.27 4.93 30.65
CA GLY A 45 3.10 6.14 30.45
C GLY A 45 4.55 5.85 30.02
N VAL A 46 4.89 4.57 29.78
CA VAL A 46 6.25 4.17 29.38
C VAL A 46 6.45 4.50 27.89
N GLY A 47 7.00 5.68 27.65
CA GLY A 47 7.23 6.22 26.30
C GLY A 47 6.89 7.71 26.16
N GLU A 48 6.08 8.26 27.07
CA GLU A 48 5.79 9.71 27.13
C GLU A 48 6.94 10.50 27.77
N HIS A 49 7.69 9.87 28.68
CA HIS A 49 8.80 10.50 29.43
C HIS A 49 10.06 10.85 28.63
N ALA A 50 10.12 10.54 27.33
CA ALA A 50 11.26 10.99 26.50
C ALA A 50 11.18 12.49 26.14
N HIS A 51 10.00 13.12 26.27
CA HIS A 51 9.77 14.50 25.83
C HIS A 51 9.74 15.53 26.98
N GLU A 52 9.59 15.12 28.24
CA GLU A 52 9.69 16.06 29.39
C GLU A 52 11.12 16.58 29.62
N ALA A 53 12.15 15.87 29.15
CA ALA A 53 13.55 16.24 29.40
C ALA A 53 14.09 17.37 28.48
N VAL A 54 13.33 17.81 27.47
CA VAL A 54 13.80 18.82 26.49
C VAL A 54 13.09 20.18 26.62
N GLN A 55 12.04 20.31 27.45
CA GLN A 55 11.38 21.60 27.73
C GLN A 55 12.13 22.47 28.77
N GLY A 56 13.46 22.45 28.74
CA GLY A 56 14.29 23.42 29.44
C GLY A 56 14.46 24.69 28.61
N HIS A 57 13.66 25.71 28.92
CA HIS A 57 13.80 27.12 28.51
C HIS A 57 13.58 27.47 27.02
N GLY A 58 12.35 27.86 26.69
CA GLY A 58 12.04 28.66 25.51
C GLY A 58 10.64 29.25 25.62
N LEU A 59 10.53 30.56 25.86
CA LEU A 59 9.28 31.32 25.90
C LEU A 59 8.64 31.34 24.50
N SER A 60 7.47 30.74 24.33
CA SER A 60 6.54 31.10 23.25
C SER A 60 5.14 31.31 23.84
N GLU A 61 4.74 32.57 23.90
CA GLU A 61 3.37 32.98 24.22
C GLU A 61 2.42 32.64 23.07
N GLY A 62 1.23 32.15 23.44
CA GLY A 62 -0.01 32.43 22.71
C GLY A 62 -0.41 31.45 21.62
N HIS A 63 -1.18 30.42 22.01
CA HIS A 63 -2.52 30.12 21.48
C HIS A 63 -3.12 28.97 22.33
N GLU A 64 -3.84 29.34 23.39
CA GLU A 64 -4.69 28.42 24.16
C GLU A 64 -5.94 28.10 23.34
N GLY A 65 -5.81 27.15 22.40
CA GLY A 65 -6.93 26.39 21.85
C GLY A 65 -7.07 25.11 22.65
N ALA A 66 -8.30 24.70 22.99
CA ALA A 66 -8.60 23.54 23.81
C ALA A 66 -7.79 22.30 23.40
N HIS A 67 -6.71 22.02 24.15
CA HIS A 67 -5.95 20.79 23.97
C HIS A 67 -6.82 19.64 24.46
N GLU A 68 -7.53 18.97 23.54
CA GLU A 68 -7.97 17.61 23.81
C GLU A 68 -6.76 16.83 24.30
N HIS A 69 -6.85 16.29 25.52
CA HIS A 69 -5.80 15.45 26.08
C HIS A 69 -5.51 14.31 25.09
N TYR A 70 -4.27 14.25 24.61
CA TYR A 70 -3.82 13.17 23.74
C TYR A 70 -4.17 11.81 24.38
N LYS A 71 -4.90 10.99 23.64
CA LYS A 71 -5.21 9.62 24.05
C LYS A 71 -4.19 8.70 23.40
N TRP A 72 -3.53 7.85 24.19
CA TRP A 72 -2.62 6.83 23.67
C TRP A 72 -3.29 5.89 22.64
N THR A 73 -4.62 5.74 22.72
CA THR A 73 -5.43 4.97 21.77
C THR A 73 -5.43 5.56 20.36
N THR A 74 -5.25 6.88 20.22
CA THR A 74 -5.18 7.55 18.91
C THR A 74 -4.00 7.00 18.09
N ARG A 75 -2.85 6.74 18.73
CA ARG A 75 -1.71 6.10 18.06
C ARG A 75 -1.98 4.67 17.64
N LEU A 76 -2.72 3.90 18.44
CA LEU A 76 -3.14 2.57 18.06
C LEU A 76 -4.04 2.61 16.81
N TRP A 77 -5.04 3.48 16.80
CA TRP A 77 -5.99 3.62 15.69
C TRP A 77 -5.31 4.15 14.41
N ALA A 78 -4.47 5.19 14.53
CA ALA A 78 -3.67 5.71 13.42
C ALA A 78 -2.76 4.63 12.83
N ASN A 79 -2.15 3.78 13.68
CA ASN A 79 -1.31 2.69 13.20
C ASN A 79 -2.09 1.61 12.43
N ILE A 80 -3.28 1.24 12.92
CA ILE A 80 -4.19 0.34 12.18
C ILE A 80 -4.59 0.98 10.84
N TRP A 81 -4.84 2.29 10.82
CA TRP A 81 -5.18 3.04 9.61
C TRP A 81 -4.06 3.02 8.57
N VAL A 82 -2.82 3.35 8.98
CA VAL A 82 -1.60 3.29 8.13
C VAL A 82 -1.45 1.91 7.49
N ASN A 83 -1.49 0.86 8.30
CA ASN A 83 -1.33 -0.50 7.80
C ASN A 83 -2.48 -0.90 6.86
N SER A 84 -3.70 -0.53 7.19
CA SER A 84 -4.85 -0.85 6.34
C SER A 84 -4.76 -0.19 4.97
N ILE A 85 -4.33 1.08 4.90
CA ILE A 85 -4.14 1.82 3.64
C ILE A 85 -2.99 1.21 2.84
N TYR A 86 -1.86 0.94 3.49
CA TYR A 86 -0.68 0.37 2.84
C TYR A 86 -0.99 -0.99 2.20
N PHE A 87 -1.61 -1.90 2.95
CA PHE A 87 -1.98 -3.23 2.44
C PHE A 87 -3.17 -3.20 1.48
N THR A 88 -4.08 -2.23 1.56
CA THR A 88 -5.12 -2.01 0.54
C THR A 88 -4.48 -1.67 -0.81
N GLY A 89 -3.51 -0.76 -0.79
CA GLY A 89 -2.73 -0.38 -1.96
C GLY A 89 -2.01 -1.55 -2.62
N ILE A 90 -1.28 -2.34 -1.82
CA ILE A 90 -0.61 -3.56 -2.29
C ILE A 90 -1.64 -4.52 -2.89
N ALA A 91 -2.76 -4.76 -2.20
CA ALA A 91 -3.79 -5.70 -2.67
C ALA A 91 -4.39 -5.29 -4.02
N VAL A 92 -4.76 -4.01 -4.21
CA VAL A 92 -5.35 -3.52 -5.46
C VAL A 92 -4.33 -3.44 -6.60
N ALA A 93 -3.05 -3.20 -6.28
CA ALA A 93 -1.99 -3.11 -7.28
C ALA A 93 -1.82 -4.39 -8.12
N GLY A 94 -2.15 -5.57 -7.58
CA GLY A 94 -2.19 -6.82 -8.35
C GLY A 94 -3.21 -6.80 -9.49
N MET A 95 -4.42 -6.27 -9.25
CA MET A 95 -5.42 -6.14 -10.30
C MET A 95 -5.07 -5.03 -11.30
N PHE A 96 -4.49 -3.94 -10.81
CA PHE A 96 -3.98 -2.88 -11.68
C PHE A 96 -2.92 -3.41 -12.64
N PHE A 97 -1.95 -4.18 -12.12
CA PHE A 97 -0.94 -4.88 -12.92
C PHE A 97 -1.54 -5.76 -14.01
N MET A 98 -2.49 -6.63 -13.65
CA MET A 98 -3.14 -7.50 -14.63
C MET A 98 -3.88 -6.70 -15.70
N SER A 99 -4.62 -5.68 -15.29
CA SER A 99 -5.53 -4.96 -16.18
C SER A 99 -4.78 -4.20 -17.27
N TYR A 100 -3.66 -3.55 -16.96
CA TYR A 100 -2.86 -2.90 -18.00
C TYR A 100 -2.08 -3.92 -18.86
N ASN A 101 -1.67 -5.08 -18.32
CA ASN A 101 -1.04 -6.13 -19.13
C ASN A 101 -2.04 -6.74 -20.13
N TYR A 102 -3.31 -6.89 -19.74
CA TYR A 102 -4.38 -7.26 -20.67
C TYR A 102 -4.60 -6.21 -21.75
N LEU A 103 -4.65 -4.93 -21.37
CA LEU A 103 -4.79 -3.82 -22.32
C LEU A 103 -3.62 -3.79 -23.31
N ALA A 104 -2.39 -4.00 -22.82
CA ALA A 104 -1.18 -4.02 -23.63
C ALA A 104 -1.00 -5.33 -24.41
N GLN A 105 -1.86 -6.33 -24.19
CA GLN A 105 -1.75 -7.69 -24.74
C GLN A 105 -0.36 -8.30 -24.49
N ALA A 106 0.17 -8.11 -23.28
CA ALA A 106 1.54 -8.47 -22.93
C ALA A 106 1.66 -9.99 -22.68
N GLY A 107 2.30 -10.71 -23.61
CA GLY A 107 2.48 -12.17 -23.52
C GLY A 107 3.31 -12.62 -22.32
N TRP A 108 4.46 -11.99 -22.08
CA TRP A 108 5.41 -12.34 -21.00
C TRP A 108 4.78 -12.46 -19.60
N SER A 109 3.74 -11.65 -19.31
CA SER A 109 3.11 -11.62 -17.99
C SER A 109 2.19 -12.82 -17.71
N SER A 110 1.85 -13.60 -18.73
CA SER A 110 0.85 -14.67 -18.63
C SER A 110 1.26 -15.80 -17.68
N VAL A 111 2.55 -16.16 -17.60
CA VAL A 111 3.06 -17.21 -16.68
C VAL A 111 3.05 -16.79 -15.22
N ILE A 112 3.08 -15.48 -14.92
CA ILE A 112 3.05 -14.96 -13.55
C ILE A 112 1.65 -14.50 -13.12
N LYS A 113 0.68 -14.45 -14.03
CA LYS A 113 -0.67 -13.88 -13.88
C LYS A 113 -1.39 -14.27 -12.58
N ARG A 114 -1.23 -15.52 -12.11
CA ARG A 114 -1.93 -16.02 -10.91
C ARG A 114 -1.50 -15.34 -9.61
N VAL A 115 -0.26 -14.82 -9.55
CA VAL A 115 0.26 -14.08 -8.39
C VAL A 115 -0.45 -12.73 -8.20
N PRO A 116 -0.44 -11.79 -9.17
CA PRO A 116 -1.21 -10.55 -9.05
C PRO A 116 -2.71 -10.81 -8.84
N GLU A 117 -3.25 -11.87 -9.44
CA GLU A 117 -4.68 -12.19 -9.36
C GLU A 117 -5.12 -12.59 -7.94
N ALA A 118 -4.21 -13.13 -7.14
CA ALA A 118 -4.47 -13.54 -5.76
C ALA A 118 -4.47 -12.36 -4.76
N MET A 119 -3.75 -11.26 -5.05
CA MET A 119 -3.56 -10.14 -4.12
C MET A 119 -4.85 -9.40 -3.71
N PRO A 120 -5.79 -9.08 -4.63
CA PRO A 120 -6.98 -8.30 -4.28
C PRO A 120 -7.97 -9.04 -3.36
N ALA A 121 -7.77 -10.33 -3.11
CA ALA A 121 -8.57 -11.09 -2.15
C ALA A 121 -8.47 -10.56 -0.72
N PHE A 122 -7.44 -9.78 -0.39
CA PHE A 122 -7.28 -9.14 0.91
C PHE A 122 -8.08 -7.84 1.05
N LEU A 123 -8.62 -7.27 -0.05
CA LEU A 123 -9.37 -6.00 -0.03
C LEU A 123 -10.57 -5.99 0.93
N PRO A 124 -11.39 -7.05 1.05
CA PRO A 124 -12.49 -7.04 2.02
C PRO A 124 -12.00 -6.96 3.47
N VAL A 125 -10.84 -7.56 3.77
CA VAL A 125 -10.28 -7.54 5.12
C VAL A 125 -9.87 -6.12 5.49
N THR A 126 -9.10 -5.44 4.65
CA THR A 126 -8.71 -4.05 4.91
C THR A 126 -9.91 -3.10 4.87
N GLY A 127 -10.85 -3.29 3.94
CA GLY A 127 -12.07 -2.47 3.88
C GLY A 127 -12.92 -2.55 5.14
N ILE A 128 -13.13 -3.75 5.68
CA ILE A 128 -13.87 -3.94 6.95
C ILE A 128 -13.12 -3.31 8.13
N ILE A 129 -11.79 -3.51 8.20
CA ILE A 129 -10.98 -2.92 9.26
C ILE A 129 -11.06 -1.39 9.21
N MET A 130 -10.87 -0.78 8.03
CA MET A 130 -10.94 0.67 7.90
C MET A 130 -12.34 1.19 8.23
N LEU A 131 -13.41 0.53 7.79
CA LEU A 131 -14.78 0.92 8.17
C LEU A 131 -14.95 0.88 9.70
N GLY A 132 -14.43 -0.17 10.35
CA GLY A 132 -14.43 -0.26 11.81
C GLY A 132 -13.66 0.88 12.47
N VAL A 133 -12.43 1.16 12.02
CA VAL A 133 -11.61 2.26 12.57
C VAL A 133 -12.31 3.59 12.43
N PHE A 134 -12.92 3.90 11.27
CA PHE A 134 -13.63 5.16 11.10
C PHE A 134 -14.87 5.26 12.02
N LEU A 135 -15.61 4.15 12.22
CA LEU A 135 -16.80 4.15 13.09
C LEU A 135 -16.45 4.28 14.58
N PHE A 136 -15.31 3.74 15.02
CA PHE A 136 -14.91 3.75 16.44
C PHE A 136 -13.95 4.89 16.82
N ALA A 137 -13.14 5.36 15.88
CA ALA A 137 -12.06 6.32 16.11
C ALA A 137 -11.97 7.39 15.01
N GLY A 138 -13.04 7.58 14.23
CA GLY A 138 -13.10 8.61 13.18
C GLY A 138 -12.85 10.01 13.72
N HIS A 139 -13.37 10.32 14.92
CA HIS A 139 -13.14 11.60 15.59
C HIS A 139 -11.69 11.83 15.99
N ASP A 140 -10.98 10.78 16.42
CA ASP A 140 -9.58 10.90 16.84
C ASP A 140 -8.60 11.05 15.65
N ILE A 141 -8.97 10.57 14.45
CA ILE A 141 -8.11 10.60 13.25
C ILE A 141 -8.47 11.74 12.30
N PHE A 142 -9.77 12.04 12.16
CA PHE A 142 -10.30 12.98 11.19
C PHE A 142 -10.92 14.17 11.90
N HIS A 143 -10.16 15.25 12.01
CA HIS A 143 -10.59 16.45 12.74
C HIS A 143 -11.92 17.01 12.22
N TRP A 144 -12.17 16.97 10.90
CA TRP A 144 -13.43 17.46 10.28
C TRP A 144 -14.70 16.75 10.76
N THR A 145 -14.62 15.64 11.48
CA THR A 145 -15.81 14.95 11.96
C THR A 145 -16.45 15.61 13.19
N HIS A 146 -15.79 16.59 13.82
CA HIS A 146 -16.32 17.32 14.97
C HIS A 146 -17.43 18.31 14.56
N GLU A 147 -18.60 18.20 15.19
CA GLU A 147 -19.77 19.03 14.85
C GLU A 147 -19.55 20.53 15.14
N GLY A 148 -18.74 20.84 16.16
CA GLY A 148 -18.40 22.21 16.58
C GLY A 148 -17.72 23.05 15.49
N LEU A 149 -17.13 22.41 14.47
CA LEU A 149 -16.45 23.08 13.36
C LEU A 149 -17.41 23.76 12.36
N TYR A 150 -18.67 23.31 12.33
CA TYR A 150 -19.65 23.74 11.32
C TYR A 150 -20.64 24.80 11.83
N ASP A 151 -20.81 24.93 13.15
CA ASP A 151 -21.70 25.92 13.74
C ASP A 151 -20.99 27.27 13.89
N LYS A 152 -21.48 28.31 13.23
CA LYS A 152 -20.96 29.69 13.31
C LYS A 152 -20.98 30.28 14.72
N ALA A 153 -21.81 29.75 15.62
CA ALA A 153 -21.87 30.17 17.01
C ALA A 153 -20.85 29.46 17.91
N SER A 154 -20.20 28.39 17.43
CA SER A 154 -19.18 27.64 18.18
C SER A 154 -17.85 28.40 18.18
N PRO A 155 -17.10 28.37 19.30
CA PRO A 155 -15.73 28.88 19.34
C PRO A 155 -14.77 28.09 18.45
N GLU A 156 -15.14 26.86 18.07
CA GLU A 156 -14.37 25.97 17.20
C GLU A 156 -14.73 26.14 15.71
N TYR A 157 -15.60 27.09 15.36
CA TYR A 157 -16.04 27.28 13.99
C TYR A 157 -14.87 27.52 13.02
N ASP A 158 -14.82 26.70 11.98
CA ASP A 158 -13.80 26.80 10.94
C ASP A 158 -14.45 27.06 9.57
N PRO A 159 -14.27 28.26 8.97
CA PRO A 159 -14.88 28.58 7.69
C PRO A 159 -14.35 27.75 6.51
N ILE A 160 -13.10 27.25 6.58
CA ILE A 160 -12.49 26.44 5.54
C ILE A 160 -13.07 25.03 5.57
N ILE A 161 -13.16 24.41 6.76
CA ILE A 161 -13.74 23.08 6.93
C ILE A 161 -15.25 23.11 6.66
N ALA A 162 -15.96 24.13 7.15
CA ALA A 162 -17.38 24.30 6.89
C ALA A 162 -17.67 24.46 5.39
N GLY A 163 -16.80 25.16 4.65
CA GLY A 163 -16.88 25.27 3.19
C GLY A 163 -16.69 23.94 2.46
N LYS A 164 -16.01 22.96 3.07
CA LYS A 164 -15.78 21.61 2.53
C LYS A 164 -16.85 20.58 2.93
N SER A 165 -17.85 20.96 3.74
CA SER A 165 -18.94 20.09 4.23
C SER A 165 -19.68 19.30 3.14
N GLY A 166 -19.80 19.88 1.93
CA GLY A 166 -20.41 19.19 0.78
C GLY A 166 -19.67 17.91 0.36
N PHE A 167 -18.34 17.85 0.58
CA PHE A 167 -17.50 16.69 0.29
C PHE A 167 -17.14 15.90 1.57
N LEU A 168 -16.75 16.64 2.62
CA LEU A 168 -16.38 16.12 3.94
C LEU A 168 -17.61 16.11 4.85
N ASN A 169 -18.47 15.12 4.65
CA ASN A 169 -19.53 14.77 5.59
C ASN A 169 -19.54 13.26 5.79
N THR A 170 -19.85 12.83 7.01
CA THR A 170 -19.81 11.43 7.43
C THR A 170 -20.58 10.47 6.50
N PRO A 171 -21.85 10.72 6.13
CA PRO A 171 -22.59 9.78 5.28
C PRO A 171 -22.03 9.71 3.86
N PHE A 172 -21.61 10.83 3.26
CA PHE A 172 -21.04 10.83 1.91
C PHE A 172 -19.64 10.20 1.89
N PHE A 173 -18.81 10.47 2.91
CA PHE A 173 -17.51 9.84 3.08
C PHE A 173 -17.62 8.31 3.20
N LEU A 174 -18.49 7.81 4.09
CA LEU A 174 -18.74 6.38 4.24
C LEU A 174 -19.29 5.75 2.96
N GLY A 175 -20.21 6.44 2.28
CA GLY A 175 -20.74 6.00 0.99
C GLY A 175 -19.66 5.84 -0.08
N ARG A 176 -18.76 6.83 -0.20
CA ARG A 176 -17.61 6.78 -1.12
C ARG A 176 -16.63 5.67 -0.75
N MET A 177 -16.30 5.54 0.52
CA MET A 177 -15.42 4.49 1.01
C MET A 177 -15.95 3.09 0.68
N VAL A 178 -17.23 2.82 0.95
CA VAL A 178 -17.86 1.55 0.56
C VAL A 178 -17.85 1.37 -0.96
N LEU A 179 -18.13 2.43 -1.72
CA LEU A 179 -18.10 2.40 -3.19
C LEU A 179 -16.70 2.02 -3.72
N TYR A 180 -15.61 2.54 -3.15
CA TYR A 180 -14.24 2.20 -3.54
C TYR A 180 -13.98 0.70 -3.37
N PHE A 181 -14.16 0.17 -2.16
CA PHE A 181 -13.88 -1.24 -1.87
C PHE A 181 -14.82 -2.19 -2.63
N VAL A 182 -16.11 -1.87 -2.74
CA VAL A 182 -17.08 -2.69 -3.46
C VAL A 182 -16.78 -2.68 -4.96
N SER A 183 -16.51 -1.52 -5.57
CA SER A 183 -16.21 -1.45 -7.00
C SER A 183 -14.95 -2.24 -7.37
N TRP A 184 -13.88 -2.08 -6.60
CA TRP A 184 -12.63 -2.82 -6.80
C TRP A 184 -12.85 -4.31 -6.60
N TYR A 185 -13.46 -4.72 -5.49
CA TYR A 185 -13.66 -6.14 -5.20
C TYR A 185 -14.63 -6.84 -6.17
N MET A 186 -15.67 -6.16 -6.63
CA MET A 186 -16.60 -6.73 -7.61
C MET A 186 -15.92 -6.93 -8.96
N LEU A 187 -15.15 -5.95 -9.44
CA LEU A 187 -14.39 -6.06 -10.68
C LEU A 187 -13.31 -7.15 -10.60
N TRP A 188 -12.65 -7.28 -9.43
CA TRP A 188 -11.76 -8.40 -9.16
C TRP A 188 -12.47 -9.74 -9.34
N ARG A 189 -13.64 -9.93 -8.71
CA ARG A 189 -14.38 -11.19 -8.77
C ARG A 189 -14.78 -11.54 -10.20
N VAL A 190 -15.19 -10.54 -10.99
CA VAL A 190 -15.50 -10.74 -12.41
C VAL A 190 -14.26 -11.21 -13.16
N LEU A 191 -13.12 -10.52 -13.02
CA LEU A 191 -11.87 -10.90 -13.68
C LEU A 191 -11.36 -12.28 -13.25
N ARG A 192 -11.40 -12.57 -11.94
CA ARG A 192 -11.02 -13.88 -11.39
C ARG A 192 -11.89 -14.99 -11.97
N ASN A 193 -13.20 -14.80 -11.98
CA ASN A 193 -14.13 -15.80 -12.53
C ASN A 193 -13.91 -16.03 -14.03
N LEU A 194 -13.71 -14.96 -14.81
CA LEU A 194 -13.40 -15.08 -16.24
C LEU A 194 -12.07 -15.80 -16.47
N SER A 195 -11.05 -15.53 -15.65
CA SER A 195 -9.77 -16.20 -15.75
C SER A 195 -9.82 -17.67 -15.34
N LEU A 196 -10.74 -18.09 -14.47
CA LEU A 196 -10.96 -19.50 -14.15
C LEU A 196 -11.77 -20.19 -15.26
N GLN A 197 -12.72 -19.50 -15.88
CA GLN A 197 -13.47 -20.01 -17.04
C GLN A 197 -12.56 -20.17 -18.27
N GLU A 198 -11.61 -19.26 -18.47
CA GLU A 198 -10.56 -19.36 -19.48
C GLU A 198 -9.78 -20.68 -19.35
N ASP A 199 -9.40 -21.06 -18.14
CA ASP A 199 -8.70 -22.32 -17.87
C ASP A 199 -9.57 -23.57 -18.16
N LEU A 200 -10.90 -23.48 -17.99
CA LEU A 200 -11.80 -24.63 -18.17
C LEU A 200 -12.22 -24.84 -19.62
N TYR A 201 -12.61 -23.77 -20.31
CA TYR A 201 -13.22 -23.84 -21.64
C TYR A 201 -12.25 -23.51 -22.77
N GLY A 202 -11.16 -22.81 -22.46
CA GLY A 202 -10.20 -22.31 -23.45
C GLY A 202 -10.80 -21.34 -24.46
N GLY A 203 -10.09 -21.17 -25.59
CA GLY A 203 -10.43 -20.21 -26.63
C GLY A 203 -10.12 -18.76 -26.27
N THR A 204 -10.55 -17.82 -27.13
CA THR A 204 -10.25 -16.39 -26.98
C THR A 204 -11.39 -15.57 -26.38
N GLU A 205 -12.58 -16.15 -26.23
CA GLU A 205 -13.77 -15.43 -25.76
C GLU A 205 -13.58 -14.87 -24.34
N TYR A 206 -13.13 -15.70 -23.40
CA TYR A 206 -12.90 -15.29 -22.01
C TYR A 206 -11.71 -14.34 -21.87
N TYR A 207 -10.71 -14.47 -22.74
CA TYR A 207 -9.59 -13.54 -22.82
C TYR A 207 -10.06 -12.13 -23.22
N TYR A 208 -10.84 -11.99 -24.28
CA TYR A 208 -11.39 -10.69 -24.70
C TYR A 208 -12.38 -10.10 -23.69
N LYS A 209 -13.16 -10.94 -23.01
CA LYS A 209 -13.99 -10.50 -21.87
C LYS A 209 -13.12 -9.97 -20.73
N SER A 210 -12.05 -10.68 -20.37
CA SER A 210 -11.11 -10.25 -19.32
C SER A 210 -10.45 -8.92 -19.70
N MET A 211 -10.05 -8.75 -20.96
CA MET A 211 -9.53 -7.49 -21.48
C MET A 211 -10.55 -6.34 -21.34
N LYS A 212 -11.81 -6.57 -21.73
CA LYS A 212 -12.88 -5.56 -21.60
C LYS A 212 -13.09 -5.15 -20.13
N TYR A 213 -13.21 -6.10 -19.22
CA TYR A 213 -13.40 -5.79 -17.80
C TYR A 213 -12.15 -5.21 -17.15
N GLY A 214 -10.95 -5.57 -17.62
CA GLY A 214 -9.70 -4.94 -17.23
C GLY A 214 -9.67 -3.45 -17.62
N ILE A 215 -10.11 -3.10 -18.83
CA ILE A 215 -10.24 -1.70 -19.26
C ILE A 215 -11.26 -0.94 -18.40
N ILE A 216 -12.42 -1.55 -18.13
CA ILE A 216 -13.42 -0.96 -17.23
C ILE A 216 -12.81 -0.71 -15.85
N PHE A 217 -12.06 -1.68 -15.32
CA PHE A 217 -11.35 -1.51 -14.07
C PHE A 217 -10.34 -0.37 -14.11
N LEU A 218 -9.53 -0.23 -15.16
CA LEU A 218 -8.57 0.87 -15.27
C LEU A 218 -9.25 2.24 -15.23
N VAL A 219 -10.39 2.41 -15.92
CA VAL A 219 -11.14 3.68 -15.92
C VAL A 219 -11.75 3.98 -14.56
N VAL A 220 -12.39 2.97 -13.93
CA VAL A 220 -12.96 3.12 -12.58
C VAL A 220 -11.86 3.39 -11.57
N PHE A 221 -10.77 2.65 -11.64
CA PHE A 221 -9.63 2.76 -10.74
C PHE A 221 -8.93 4.11 -10.86
N ALA A 222 -8.76 4.66 -12.07
CA ALA A 222 -8.14 5.98 -12.26
C ALA A 222 -8.86 7.10 -11.48
N VAL A 223 -10.20 7.08 -11.43
CA VAL A 223 -10.99 8.07 -10.68
C VAL A 223 -11.02 7.73 -9.18
N THR A 224 -11.27 6.46 -8.87
CA THR A 224 -11.44 6.01 -7.49
C THR A 224 -10.13 5.98 -6.69
N SER A 225 -8.97 5.75 -7.32
CA SER A 225 -7.68 5.78 -6.64
C SER A 225 -7.31 7.20 -6.17
N SER A 226 -7.55 8.20 -7.01
CA SER A 226 -7.27 9.60 -6.66
C SER A 226 -8.24 10.11 -5.60
N THR A 227 -9.54 9.84 -5.76
CA THR A 227 -10.54 10.26 -4.76
C THR A 227 -10.38 9.50 -3.44
N ALA A 228 -9.97 8.22 -3.46
CA ALA A 228 -9.61 7.49 -2.25
C ALA A 228 -8.35 8.07 -1.56
N ALA A 229 -7.36 8.56 -2.30
CA ALA A 229 -6.21 9.23 -1.68
C ALA A 229 -6.63 10.55 -0.98
N TRP A 230 -7.57 11.29 -1.57
CA TRP A 230 -8.14 12.49 -0.95
C TRP A 230 -8.90 12.16 0.33
N ASP A 231 -9.76 11.15 0.28
CA ASP A 231 -10.57 10.76 1.44
C ASP A 231 -9.74 10.11 2.54
N LEU A 232 -8.94 9.09 2.21
CA LEU A 232 -8.36 8.20 3.22
C LEU A 232 -7.07 8.75 3.84
N ILE A 233 -6.42 9.72 3.18
CA ILE A 233 -5.13 10.26 3.63
C ILE A 233 -5.18 11.79 3.69
N MET A 234 -5.51 12.49 2.60
CA MET A 234 -5.45 13.95 2.57
C MET A 234 -6.47 14.62 3.50
N SER A 235 -7.61 13.97 3.76
CA SER A 235 -8.65 14.52 4.64
C SER A 235 -8.27 14.53 6.13
N ILE A 236 -7.14 13.93 6.50
CA ILE A 236 -6.56 14.07 7.85
C ILE A 236 -6.18 15.54 8.07
N ASP A 237 -5.42 16.12 7.14
CA ASP A 237 -4.99 17.52 7.15
C ASP A 237 -5.93 18.39 6.32
N THR A 238 -7.09 18.76 6.89
CA THR A 238 -8.19 19.41 6.17
C THR A 238 -7.87 20.80 5.63
N HIS A 239 -6.84 21.47 6.15
CA HIS A 239 -6.38 22.77 5.67
C HIS A 239 -5.44 22.66 4.47
N TRP A 240 -4.80 21.52 4.31
CA TRP A 240 -3.85 21.27 3.25
C TRP A 240 -4.54 20.66 2.02
N PHE A 241 -4.02 20.95 0.83
CA PHE A 241 -4.46 20.32 -0.40
C PHE A 241 -3.33 20.28 -1.42
N SER A 242 -3.33 19.24 -2.27
CA SER A 242 -2.39 19.16 -3.38
C SER A 242 -2.97 18.31 -4.50
N THR A 243 -2.98 18.85 -5.72
CA THR A 243 -3.51 18.15 -6.91
C THR A 243 -2.68 16.90 -7.25
N MET A 244 -1.38 16.92 -6.97
CA MET A 244 -0.45 15.83 -7.28
C MET A 244 -0.56 14.65 -6.31
N PHE A 245 -1.19 14.84 -5.15
CA PHE A 245 -1.21 13.87 -4.06
C PHE A 245 -1.89 12.53 -4.45
N GLY A 246 -2.91 12.58 -5.30
CA GLY A 246 -3.58 11.37 -5.80
C GLY A 246 -2.66 10.49 -6.66
N TRP A 247 -1.85 11.11 -7.53
CA TRP A 247 -0.88 10.40 -8.37
C TRP A 247 0.30 9.89 -7.56
N TYR A 248 0.75 10.66 -6.57
CA TYR A 248 1.79 10.27 -5.63
C TYR A 248 1.39 9.02 -4.83
N THR A 249 0.18 9.01 -4.26
CA THR A 249 -0.35 7.84 -3.53
C THR A 249 -0.48 6.62 -4.44
N LEU A 250 -0.99 6.80 -5.66
CA LEU A 250 -1.10 5.73 -6.65
C LEU A 250 0.28 5.16 -7.01
N ALA A 251 1.28 6.01 -7.23
CA ALA A 251 2.65 5.59 -7.51
C ALA A 251 3.23 4.75 -6.36
N SER A 252 3.02 5.21 -5.12
CA SER A 252 3.48 4.53 -3.90
C SER A 252 2.83 3.14 -3.76
N TRP A 253 1.50 3.04 -3.93
CA TRP A 253 0.79 1.76 -3.94
C TRP A 253 1.26 0.83 -5.07
N HIS A 254 1.48 1.38 -6.27
CA HIS A 254 1.86 0.58 -7.42
C HIS A 254 3.26 -0.02 -7.26
N VAL A 255 4.24 0.77 -6.82
CA VAL A 255 5.61 0.29 -6.61
C VAL A 255 5.67 -0.75 -5.48
N ALA A 256 4.99 -0.51 -4.36
CA ALA A 256 4.89 -1.49 -3.27
C ALA A 256 4.21 -2.80 -3.74
N GLY A 257 3.18 -2.70 -4.58
CA GLY A 257 2.55 -3.85 -5.22
C GLY A 257 3.49 -4.63 -6.14
N LEU A 258 4.24 -3.94 -7.01
CA LEU A 258 5.24 -4.53 -7.91
C LEU A 258 6.35 -5.25 -7.13
N ALA A 259 6.84 -4.64 -6.05
CA ALA A 259 7.83 -5.25 -5.16
C ALA A 259 7.28 -6.51 -4.48
N THR A 260 6.04 -6.46 -3.98
CA THR A 260 5.36 -7.62 -3.36
C THR A 260 5.16 -8.77 -4.36
N MET A 261 4.71 -8.47 -5.58
CA MET A 261 4.57 -9.46 -6.65
C MET A 261 5.90 -10.10 -7.01
N THR A 262 6.94 -9.28 -7.19
CA THR A 262 8.29 -9.75 -7.54
C THR A 262 8.84 -10.66 -6.46
N LEU A 263 8.71 -10.30 -5.18
CA LEU A 263 9.09 -11.15 -4.04
C LEU A 263 8.32 -12.47 -4.06
N THR A 264 7.01 -12.42 -4.27
CA THR A 264 6.17 -13.62 -4.29
C THR A 264 6.58 -14.56 -5.42
N VAL A 265 6.81 -14.05 -6.63
CA VAL A 265 7.26 -14.83 -7.79
C VAL A 265 8.64 -15.44 -7.53
N VAL A 266 9.59 -14.67 -6.99
CA VAL A 266 10.94 -15.17 -6.68
C VAL A 266 10.90 -16.26 -5.60
N MET A 267 10.12 -16.07 -4.54
CA MET A 267 10.00 -17.06 -3.46
C MET A 267 9.33 -18.35 -3.94
N LEU A 268 8.27 -18.27 -4.76
CA LEU A 268 7.64 -19.45 -5.37
C LEU A 268 8.62 -20.19 -6.28
N LYS A 269 9.38 -19.45 -7.11
CA LYS A 269 10.43 -20.01 -7.98
C LYS A 269 11.52 -20.75 -7.20
N GLU A 270 12.01 -20.18 -6.10
CA GLU A 270 13.02 -20.83 -5.25
C GLU A 270 12.48 -22.07 -4.52
N GLN A 271 11.18 -22.12 -4.23
CA GLN A 271 10.50 -23.29 -3.67
C GLN A 271 10.21 -24.39 -4.71
N GLY A 272 10.52 -24.16 -5.98
CA GLY A 272 10.30 -25.12 -7.07
C GLY A 272 8.91 -25.05 -7.71
N TYR A 273 8.07 -24.09 -7.30
CA TYR A 273 6.87 -23.68 -8.03
C TYR A 273 7.26 -22.72 -9.17
N LEU A 274 6.39 -22.50 -10.16
CA LEU A 274 6.63 -21.57 -11.28
C LEU A 274 7.88 -21.92 -12.12
N LYS A 275 8.05 -23.18 -12.55
CA LYS A 275 9.24 -23.59 -13.34
C LYS A 275 9.29 -22.93 -14.72
N ALA A 276 8.14 -22.50 -15.23
CA ALA A 276 8.02 -21.73 -16.46
C ALA A 276 8.67 -20.33 -16.37
N VAL A 277 8.88 -19.80 -15.16
CA VAL A 277 9.47 -18.48 -14.97
C VAL A 277 10.99 -18.55 -15.12
N ASN A 278 11.49 -18.00 -16.22
CA ASN A 278 12.93 -17.87 -16.50
C ASN A 278 13.52 -16.53 -16.01
N ASN A 279 14.82 -16.34 -16.23
CA ASN A 279 15.52 -15.11 -15.81
C ASN A 279 15.06 -13.85 -16.58
N SER A 280 14.48 -13.99 -17.77
CA SER A 280 13.97 -12.89 -18.58
C SER A 280 12.66 -12.33 -18.01
N HIS A 281 11.79 -13.18 -17.45
CA HIS A 281 10.64 -12.75 -16.66
C HIS A 281 11.05 -11.98 -15.39
N LEU A 282 12.04 -12.50 -14.66
CA LEU A 282 12.57 -11.82 -13.46
C LEU A 282 13.19 -10.46 -13.83
N HIS A 283 13.89 -10.41 -14.96
CA HIS A 283 14.48 -9.19 -15.48
C HIS A 283 13.42 -8.12 -15.77
N ASP A 284 12.29 -8.49 -16.38
CA ASP A 284 11.20 -7.54 -16.62
C ASP A 284 10.51 -7.09 -15.34
N LEU A 285 10.24 -8.00 -14.40
CA LEU A 285 9.77 -7.61 -13.07
C LEU A 285 10.72 -6.61 -12.39
N GLY A 286 12.02 -6.86 -12.47
CA GLY A 286 13.06 -5.95 -11.99
C GLY A 286 13.06 -4.60 -12.71
N LYS A 287 12.78 -4.55 -14.02
CA LYS A 287 12.59 -3.29 -14.76
C LYS A 287 11.37 -2.53 -14.27
N PHE A 288 10.24 -3.20 -14.03
CA PHE A 288 9.03 -2.56 -13.51
C PHE A 288 9.29 -1.93 -12.15
N VAL A 289 9.88 -2.68 -11.20
CA VAL A 289 10.24 -2.13 -9.88
C VAL A 289 11.19 -0.94 -10.01
N PHE A 290 12.24 -1.05 -10.82
CA PHE A 290 13.21 0.02 -11.05
C PHE A 290 12.58 1.27 -11.68
N ALA A 291 11.84 1.12 -12.78
CA ALA A 291 11.27 2.23 -13.53
C ALA A 291 10.19 2.97 -12.72
N PHE A 292 9.30 2.23 -12.04
CA PHE A 292 8.25 2.85 -11.24
C PHE A 292 8.78 3.45 -9.94
N SER A 293 9.90 2.95 -9.39
CA SER A 293 10.61 3.63 -8.29
C SER A 293 11.07 5.03 -8.72
N ILE A 294 11.64 5.16 -9.92
CA ILE A 294 12.04 6.47 -10.49
C ILE A 294 10.81 7.35 -10.74
N PHE A 295 9.71 6.78 -11.23
CA PHE A 295 8.45 7.51 -11.42
C PHE A 295 7.91 8.04 -10.09
N TRP A 296 7.91 7.24 -9.02
CA TRP A 296 7.53 7.70 -7.68
C TRP A 296 8.42 8.85 -7.22
N THR A 297 9.75 8.75 -7.40
CA THR A 297 10.68 9.84 -7.04
C THR A 297 10.39 11.11 -7.80
N TYR A 298 10.06 11.01 -9.09
CA TYR A 298 9.67 12.15 -9.91
C TYR A 298 8.45 12.86 -9.32
N VAL A 299 7.38 12.11 -9.01
CA VAL A 299 6.14 12.70 -8.46
C VAL A 299 6.38 13.27 -7.07
N TRP A 300 7.10 12.55 -6.21
CA TRP A 300 7.46 13.02 -4.87
C TRP A 300 8.28 14.33 -4.93
N PHE A 301 9.29 14.38 -5.80
CA PHE A 301 10.14 15.56 -5.96
C PHE A 301 9.39 16.72 -6.59
N ALA A 302 8.54 16.47 -7.58
CA ALA A 302 7.74 17.51 -8.22
C ALA A 302 6.78 18.16 -7.22
N GLN A 303 6.13 17.38 -6.35
CA GLN A 303 5.28 17.92 -5.30
C GLN A 303 6.09 18.75 -4.29
N PHE A 304 7.19 18.18 -3.78
CA PHE A 304 8.05 18.85 -2.80
C PHE A 304 8.62 20.16 -3.34
N MET A 305 9.19 20.11 -4.55
CA MET A 305 9.86 21.26 -5.17
C MET A 305 8.90 22.40 -5.46
N LEU A 306 7.69 22.12 -5.97
CA LEU A 306 6.71 23.16 -6.27
C LEU A 306 6.23 23.88 -4.99
N ILE A 307 5.93 23.12 -3.94
CA ILE A 307 5.51 23.70 -2.65
C ILE A 307 6.67 24.48 -2.01
N TYR A 308 7.88 23.91 -2.05
CA TYR A 308 9.09 24.57 -1.53
C TYR A 308 9.42 25.86 -2.28
N TYR A 309 9.29 25.87 -3.61
CA TYR A 309 9.61 27.01 -4.46
C TYR A 309 8.59 28.15 -4.33
N ALA A 310 7.29 27.83 -4.34
CA ALA A 310 6.22 28.83 -4.20
C ALA A 310 6.09 29.34 -2.76
N ASN A 311 6.43 28.49 -1.78
CA ASN A 311 6.48 28.80 -0.35
C ASN A 311 5.20 29.47 0.21
N LEU A 312 4.02 29.00 -0.24
CA LEU A 312 2.74 29.48 0.26
C LEU A 312 2.51 28.95 1.70
N PRO A 313 2.14 29.80 2.68
CA PRO A 313 2.01 29.40 4.08
C PRO A 313 1.09 28.19 4.30
N GLU A 314 -0.02 28.13 3.57
CA GLU A 314 -1.05 27.09 3.70
C GLU A 314 -0.56 25.70 3.23
N GLU A 315 0.34 25.66 2.24
CA GLU A 315 0.84 24.42 1.66
C GLU A 315 2.16 23.96 2.29
N THR A 316 2.97 24.92 2.75
CA THR A 316 4.30 24.67 3.31
C THR A 316 4.26 24.03 4.69
N ILE A 317 3.18 24.25 5.46
CA ILE A 317 3.03 23.71 6.81
C ILE A 317 3.19 22.18 6.83
N TYR A 318 2.67 21.50 5.80
CA TYR A 318 2.78 20.06 5.62
C TYR A 318 4.22 19.55 5.65
N TYR A 319 5.12 20.21 4.91
CA TYR A 319 6.54 19.82 4.92
C TYR A 319 7.27 20.37 6.15
N ARG A 320 6.89 21.55 6.67
CA ARG A 320 7.49 22.11 7.88
C ARG A 320 7.31 21.19 9.09
N GLU A 321 6.11 20.67 9.29
CA GLU A 321 5.78 19.71 10.34
C GLU A 321 6.59 18.42 10.27
N ARG A 322 6.99 18.01 9.06
CA ARG A 322 7.75 16.78 8.79
C ARG A 322 9.26 16.99 8.85
N PHE A 323 9.74 18.20 8.59
CA PHE A 323 11.17 18.56 8.64
C PHE A 323 11.64 19.02 10.01
N SER A 324 10.89 19.93 10.65
CA SER A 324 11.30 20.59 11.89
C SER A 324 10.21 20.63 12.95
N GLY A 325 8.98 20.24 12.61
CA GLY A 325 7.91 20.05 13.59
C GLY A 325 8.13 18.84 14.49
N HIS A 326 7.30 18.76 15.53
CA HIS A 326 7.16 17.60 16.38
C HIS A 326 8.45 17.05 16.99
N GLY A 327 9.36 17.94 17.41
CA GLY A 327 10.67 17.56 17.97
C GLY A 327 11.62 16.89 16.96
N GLY A 328 11.35 16.98 15.66
CA GLY A 328 12.20 16.42 14.60
C GLY A 328 12.10 14.90 14.42
N ILE A 329 11.12 14.24 15.06
CA ILE A 329 10.95 12.77 15.01
C ILE A 329 10.71 12.22 13.59
N TYR A 330 10.15 13.06 12.72
CA TYR A 330 9.81 12.70 11.34
C TYR A 330 10.97 12.92 10.36
N LEU A 331 12.01 13.68 10.72
CA LEU A 331 13.11 14.00 9.80
C LEU A 331 13.85 12.73 9.34
N ALA A 332 14.08 11.77 10.24
CA ALA A 332 14.75 10.51 9.90
C ALA A 332 13.89 9.65 8.95
N PRO A 333 12.61 9.33 9.26
CA PRO A 333 11.71 8.64 8.33
C PRO A 333 11.58 9.34 6.96
N PHE A 334 11.58 10.67 6.93
CA PHE A 334 11.50 11.45 5.69
C PHE A 334 12.65 11.13 4.73
N TRP A 335 13.89 11.14 5.22
CA TRP A 335 15.06 10.82 4.39
C TRP A 335 15.24 9.33 4.13
N VAL A 336 14.90 8.48 5.10
CA VAL A 336 14.92 7.02 4.93
C VAL A 336 13.99 6.60 3.78
N ASN A 337 12.80 7.19 3.69
CA ASN A 337 11.88 7.00 2.58
C ASN A 337 12.57 7.30 1.23
N VAL A 338 13.15 8.49 1.06
CA VAL A 338 13.84 8.88 -0.19
C VAL A 338 14.99 7.92 -0.52
N VAL A 339 15.81 7.58 0.47
CA VAL A 339 16.95 6.67 0.25
C VAL A 339 16.47 5.27 -0.17
N LEU A 340 15.47 4.71 0.50
CA LEU A 340 14.99 3.35 0.26
C LEU A 340 14.11 3.23 -0.99
N ASN A 341 13.37 4.26 -1.37
CA ASN A 341 12.49 4.24 -2.54
C ASN A 341 13.16 4.77 -3.81
N PHE A 342 14.24 5.54 -3.69
CA PHE A 342 14.97 6.05 -4.85
C PHE A 342 16.40 5.52 -4.93
N VAL A 343 17.28 5.99 -4.04
CA VAL A 343 18.73 5.78 -4.14
C VAL A 343 19.07 4.29 -4.13
N PHE A 344 18.43 3.54 -3.24
CA PHE A 344 18.66 2.13 -3.06
C PHE A 344 18.25 1.28 -4.28
N PRO A 345 16.97 1.28 -4.73
CA PRO A 345 16.59 0.52 -5.92
C PRO A 345 17.28 1.04 -7.18
N PHE A 346 17.58 2.34 -7.27
CA PHE A 346 18.34 2.89 -8.39
C PHE A 346 19.72 2.26 -8.50
N LEU A 347 20.49 2.24 -7.42
CA LEU A 347 21.85 1.70 -7.42
C LEU A 347 21.87 0.17 -7.52
N VAL A 348 20.98 -0.52 -6.79
CA VAL A 348 20.94 -1.99 -6.73
C VAL A 348 20.44 -2.57 -8.05
N LEU A 349 19.41 -2.00 -8.67
CA LEU A 349 18.79 -2.55 -9.89
C LEU A 349 19.29 -1.88 -11.17
N MET A 350 20.32 -1.04 -11.14
CA MET A 350 20.85 -0.35 -12.34
C MET A 350 21.28 -1.35 -13.43
N THR A 351 22.06 -2.36 -13.05
CA THR A 351 22.66 -3.31 -13.99
C THR A 351 21.66 -4.38 -14.46
N ARG A 352 21.88 -4.92 -15.66
CA ARG A 352 21.07 -6.03 -16.22
C ARG A 352 21.14 -7.27 -15.33
N ASP A 353 22.33 -7.61 -14.85
CA ASP A 353 22.56 -8.84 -14.08
C ASP A 353 21.91 -8.78 -12.69
N ALA A 354 21.87 -7.59 -12.07
CA ALA A 354 21.18 -7.41 -10.79
C ALA A 354 19.69 -7.74 -10.90
N LYS A 355 19.04 -7.31 -11.99
CA LYS A 355 17.63 -7.61 -12.27
C LYS A 355 17.36 -9.09 -12.59
N ARG A 356 18.39 -9.91 -12.83
CA ARG A 356 18.28 -11.36 -13.08
C ARG A 356 18.62 -12.21 -11.87
N THR A 357 19.25 -11.61 -10.86
CA THR A 357 19.74 -12.31 -9.68
C THR A 357 18.68 -12.28 -8.59
N THR A 358 18.18 -13.45 -8.17
CA THR A 358 17.07 -13.54 -7.21
C THR A 358 17.38 -12.88 -5.87
N ILE A 359 18.62 -12.98 -5.38
CA ILE A 359 19.05 -12.36 -4.12
C ILE A 359 18.97 -10.83 -4.20
N LEU A 360 19.49 -10.24 -5.27
CA LEU A 360 19.48 -8.79 -5.45
C LEU A 360 18.06 -8.25 -5.64
N LEU A 361 17.21 -8.97 -6.37
CA LEU A 361 15.77 -8.65 -6.47
C LEU A 361 15.09 -8.67 -5.10
N LYS A 362 15.33 -9.71 -4.28
CA LYS A 362 14.75 -9.79 -2.92
C LYS A 362 15.17 -8.62 -2.04
N VAL A 363 16.47 -8.32 -2.03
CA VAL A 363 17.03 -7.21 -1.25
C VAL A 363 16.44 -5.87 -1.70
N ALA A 364 16.38 -5.61 -3.01
CA ALA A 364 15.79 -4.39 -3.57
C ALA A 364 14.30 -4.26 -3.20
N CYS A 365 13.52 -5.33 -3.39
CA CYS A 365 12.08 -5.30 -3.11
C CYS A 365 11.77 -5.11 -1.63
N TRP A 366 12.53 -5.73 -0.71
CA TRP A 366 12.37 -5.48 0.72
C TRP A 366 12.69 -4.03 1.09
N GLY A 367 13.76 -3.46 0.53
CA GLY A 367 14.11 -2.05 0.72
C GLY A 367 12.98 -1.13 0.28
N VAL A 368 12.41 -1.36 -0.91
CA VAL A 368 11.28 -0.60 -1.47
C VAL A 368 10.01 -0.76 -0.61
N LEU A 369 9.69 -1.96 -0.12
CA LEU A 369 8.54 -2.16 0.75
C LEU A 369 8.68 -1.36 2.06
N ILE A 370 9.85 -1.44 2.69
CA ILE A 370 10.14 -0.70 3.92
C ILE A 370 10.10 0.81 3.66
N GLY A 371 10.69 1.27 2.55
CA GLY A 371 10.67 2.68 2.14
C GLY A 371 9.25 3.20 1.97
N HIS A 372 8.39 2.49 1.23
CA HIS A 372 6.99 2.89 1.06
C HIS A 372 6.18 2.76 2.36
N TYR A 373 6.54 1.88 3.28
CA TYR A 373 5.91 1.92 4.61
C TYR A 373 6.20 3.24 5.33
N PHE A 374 7.44 3.70 5.32
CA PHE A 374 7.80 5.02 5.86
C PHE A 374 7.09 6.17 5.11
N ASP A 375 6.85 6.02 3.81
CA ASP A 375 6.06 6.94 2.99
C ASP A 375 4.63 7.10 3.53
N PHE A 376 3.90 6.00 3.71
CA PHE A 376 2.55 6.05 4.29
C PHE A 376 2.52 6.48 5.75
N TYR A 377 3.52 6.06 6.53
CA TYR A 377 3.67 6.51 7.92
C TYR A 377 3.80 8.04 7.97
N MET A 378 4.61 8.63 7.09
CA MET A 378 4.82 10.08 6.99
C MET A 378 3.58 10.85 6.52
N ASN A 379 2.75 10.22 5.69
CA ASN A 379 1.54 10.85 5.18
C ASN A 379 0.41 10.91 6.22
N ILE A 380 0.44 10.07 7.26
CA ILE A 380 -0.69 9.90 8.21
C ILE A 380 -0.31 10.29 9.64
N MET A 381 0.86 9.89 10.14
CA MET A 381 1.20 10.03 11.56
C MET A 381 1.36 11.49 12.02
N PRO A 382 2.01 12.41 11.27
CA PRO A 382 2.12 13.81 11.67
C PRO A 382 0.77 14.48 11.92
N GLY A 383 -0.19 14.29 11.00
CA GLY A 383 -1.53 14.89 11.09
C GLY A 383 -2.48 14.22 12.08
N THR A 384 -2.10 13.08 12.69
CA THR A 384 -2.96 12.35 13.64
C THR A 384 -2.45 12.37 15.07
N VAL A 385 -1.16 12.08 15.27
CA VAL A 385 -0.59 11.92 16.62
C VAL A 385 0.48 12.96 16.96
N GLY A 386 0.84 13.83 16.01
CA GLY A 386 1.82 14.89 16.21
C GLY A 386 3.13 14.39 16.84
N ASP A 387 3.49 14.97 17.98
CA ASP A 387 4.72 14.69 18.77
C ASP A 387 4.76 13.29 19.37
N HIS A 388 3.61 12.60 19.47
CA HIS A 388 3.49 11.31 20.16
C HIS A 388 3.73 10.10 19.26
N ALA A 389 4.14 10.33 18.01
CA ALA A 389 4.56 9.26 17.11
C ALA A 389 5.87 8.60 17.57
N GLY A 390 6.04 7.34 17.19
CA GLY A 390 7.30 6.63 17.41
C GLY A 390 7.28 5.24 16.82
N PHE A 391 8.44 4.60 16.79
CA PHE A 391 8.57 3.19 16.42
C PHE A 391 8.72 2.36 17.68
N GLY A 392 7.68 1.61 18.02
CA GLY A 392 7.63 0.74 19.17
C GLY A 392 7.00 -0.62 18.86
N PRO A 393 6.71 -1.41 19.90
CA PRO A 393 6.11 -2.73 19.75
C PRO A 393 4.76 -2.71 19.01
N ILE A 394 3.99 -1.62 19.11
CA ILE A 394 2.70 -1.50 18.40
C ILE A 394 2.92 -1.45 16.89
N GLU A 395 3.81 -0.58 16.41
CA GLU A 395 4.06 -0.40 14.99
C GLU A 395 4.57 -1.71 14.35
N PHE A 396 5.58 -2.35 14.97
CA PHE A 396 6.12 -3.61 14.46
C PHE A 396 5.12 -4.77 14.57
N GLY A 397 4.35 -4.81 15.66
CA GLY A 397 3.32 -5.81 15.87
C GLY A 397 2.21 -5.74 14.81
N MET A 398 1.72 -4.53 14.50
CA MET A 398 0.69 -4.33 13.48
C MET A 398 1.17 -4.65 12.07
N ILE A 399 2.39 -4.22 11.69
CA ILE A 399 2.98 -4.60 10.40
C ILE A 399 3.01 -6.12 10.27
N LEU A 400 3.43 -6.83 11.33
CA LEU A 400 3.53 -8.28 11.32
C LEU A 400 2.15 -8.97 11.21
N ILE A 401 1.13 -8.47 11.92
CA ILE A 401 -0.25 -8.98 11.83
C ILE A 401 -0.78 -8.83 10.41
N PHE A 402 -0.69 -7.63 9.83
CA PHE A 402 -1.19 -7.38 8.49
C PHE A 402 -0.40 -8.14 7.42
N ALA A 403 0.93 -8.20 7.54
CA ALA A 403 1.77 -9.00 6.64
C ALA A 403 1.38 -10.48 6.68
N CYS A 404 1.21 -11.05 7.88
CA CYS A 404 0.82 -12.44 8.04
C CYS A 404 -0.59 -12.71 7.48
N ALA A 405 -1.55 -11.81 7.74
CA ALA A 405 -2.91 -11.91 7.21
C ALA A 405 -2.95 -11.78 5.68
N PHE A 406 -2.16 -10.87 5.11
CA PHE A 406 -2.03 -10.69 3.66
C PHE A 406 -1.41 -11.93 3.01
N ILE A 407 -0.29 -12.43 3.52
CA ILE A 407 0.36 -13.64 3.01
C ILE A 407 -0.59 -14.83 3.10
N TRP A 408 -1.31 -14.98 4.23
CA TRP A 408 -2.30 -16.04 4.38
C TRP A 408 -3.41 -15.95 3.32
N SER A 409 -3.94 -14.75 3.07
CA SER A 409 -4.96 -14.50 2.05
C SER A 409 -4.46 -14.87 0.66
N VAL A 410 -3.29 -14.38 0.26
CA VAL A 410 -2.67 -14.65 -1.06
C VAL A 410 -2.39 -16.14 -1.22
N SER A 411 -1.72 -16.77 -0.25
CA SER A 411 -1.43 -18.21 -0.27
C SER A 411 -2.71 -19.05 -0.38
N THR A 412 -3.77 -18.69 0.35
CA THR A 412 -5.07 -19.39 0.29
C THR A 412 -5.76 -19.21 -1.07
N GLN A 413 -5.51 -18.13 -1.79
CA GLN A 413 -6.07 -17.95 -3.13
C GLN A 413 -5.27 -18.65 -4.21
N LEU A 414 -3.94 -18.75 -4.04
CA LEU A 414 -3.08 -19.52 -4.92
C LEU A 414 -3.40 -21.02 -4.91
N THR A 415 -3.90 -21.57 -3.79
CA THR A 415 -4.31 -23.00 -3.76
C THR A 415 -5.60 -23.30 -4.55
N LYS A 416 -6.39 -22.28 -4.92
CA LYS A 416 -7.70 -22.48 -5.56
C LYS A 416 -7.63 -22.63 -7.09
N ALA A 417 -6.45 -22.45 -7.67
CA ALA A 417 -6.26 -22.56 -9.11
C ALA A 417 -4.85 -23.06 -9.41
N ASN A 418 -4.66 -23.57 -10.61
CA ASN A 418 -3.35 -23.90 -11.13
C ASN A 418 -2.50 -22.62 -11.27
N LEU A 419 -1.20 -22.68 -10.92
CA LEU A 419 -0.31 -21.52 -10.97
C LEU A 419 -0.04 -21.04 -12.40
N ILE A 420 -0.02 -21.97 -13.36
CA ILE A 420 0.15 -21.66 -14.78
C ILE A 420 -1.23 -21.73 -15.47
N PRO A 421 -1.68 -20.64 -16.14
CA PRO A 421 -2.96 -20.64 -16.83
C PRO A 421 -2.85 -21.40 -18.17
N LYS A 422 -3.26 -22.67 -18.17
CA LYS A 422 -2.99 -23.63 -19.26
C LYS A 422 -3.50 -23.19 -20.64
N ASN A 423 -4.67 -22.56 -20.67
CA ASN A 423 -5.36 -22.19 -21.89
C ASN A 423 -5.24 -20.70 -22.23
N HIS A 424 -4.31 -19.99 -21.60
CA HIS A 424 -4.10 -18.58 -21.89
C HIS A 424 -3.60 -18.40 -23.34
N PRO A 425 -4.22 -17.56 -24.18
CA PRO A 425 -3.87 -17.45 -25.60
C PRO A 425 -2.41 -17.06 -25.87
N LEU A 426 -1.80 -16.30 -24.95
CA LEU A 426 -0.41 -15.83 -25.06
C LEU A 426 0.59 -16.66 -24.23
N LEU A 427 0.20 -17.85 -23.75
CA LEU A 427 1.08 -18.68 -22.91
C LEU A 427 2.34 -19.14 -23.66
N GLU A 428 2.19 -19.54 -24.92
CA GLU A 428 3.32 -20.01 -25.75
C GLU A 428 4.41 -18.94 -25.92
N GLU A 429 4.01 -17.68 -26.07
CA GLU A 429 4.95 -16.55 -26.13
C GLU A 429 5.73 -16.40 -24.82
N ALA A 430 5.05 -16.53 -23.68
CA ALA A 430 5.68 -16.43 -22.37
C ALA A 430 6.64 -17.58 -22.06
N LEU A 431 6.28 -18.82 -22.45
CA LEU A 431 7.16 -19.98 -22.25
C LEU A 431 8.49 -19.84 -22.99
N HIS A 432 8.49 -19.14 -24.12
CA HIS A 432 9.67 -18.88 -24.95
C HIS A 432 10.23 -17.46 -24.76
N HIS A 433 9.78 -16.73 -23.74
CA HIS A 433 10.18 -15.34 -23.50
C HIS A 433 11.68 -15.22 -23.22
N ASP A 434 12.39 -14.43 -24.02
CA ASP A 434 13.81 -14.16 -23.83
C ASP A 434 14.17 -12.71 -24.20
N ILE A 435 15.14 -12.13 -23.47
CA ILE A 435 15.53 -10.71 -23.57
C ILE A 435 17.04 -10.53 -23.47
#